data_AF-A0A372JFC6-F1
#
_entry.id   AF-A0A372JFC6-F1
#
_cell.length_a   1.000
_cell.length_b   1.000
_cell.length_c   1.000
_cell.angle_alpha   90.00
_cell.angle_beta   90.00
_cell.angle_gamma   90.00
#
_symmetry.space_group_name_H-M   'P 1'
#
loop_
_entity.id
_entity.type
_entity.pdbx_description
1 polymer ?
#
loop_
_entity_poly.entity_id
_entity_poly.type
_entity_poly.pdbx_seq_one_letter_code
_entity_poly.pdbx_strand_id
1 'polypeptide(L)'
;LLAGRVREARAAGLTRVVLAGMGASPAAAEAVVRTAAPEGAELVVLDTADPRAVRAALADLPATLLVVADKSGTALETDAHLRIFEEAFGAAGIDPAARILVVTDPGSPLDGRYDTVHGDPECGERFGALDAYGLVPAALAGVDAEELLDDASALAATLDQPYDNPALALGAALGASALAGRDKLVLADHGSGLQGLAEWIERLVAASTGKDGRGLLPVVVEGVAAPGFQLTDDLRRVVLGSRPDEPGPAREAGLTVSGPLGAQFLLWEYAVAVAGRVMGVNPFDEPAVAESREGTAALLRAAEGAAPTVIPSVPAFVDDAVEVHGRPELLKGAGSLTDVLDAVVGAVPDRGYLAVLAYLDPVGDAPAAGLRPLLAERSARVRRSPVPVTFGWGPRYLHSTGQFHKGGPESGAFVVITAEPDADMAVPGRPYTLAELQLAQVYGDVRALRSRSRPVVRVHLTDRGEGLGRLAKALT
;
A
#
# COMPACT_ATOMS: atom_id res chain seq x y z
N LEU A 1 -22.30 11.32 -16.90
CA LEU A 1 -22.81 10.19 -16.10
C LEU A 1 -22.50 10.38 -14.60
N LEU A 2 -21.22 10.46 -14.22
CA LEU A 2 -20.76 10.59 -12.83
C LEU A 2 -21.38 11.78 -12.06
N ALA A 3 -21.40 12.98 -12.66
CA ALA A 3 -22.04 14.14 -12.04
C ALA A 3 -23.53 13.95 -11.69
N GLY A 4 -24.24 13.09 -12.42
CA GLY A 4 -25.63 12.71 -12.10
C GLY A 4 -25.69 11.89 -10.80
N ARG A 5 -24.86 10.84 -10.72
CA ARG A 5 -24.76 9.98 -9.53
C ARG A 5 -24.33 10.74 -8.28
N VAL A 6 -23.39 11.67 -8.41
CA VAL A 6 -22.98 12.55 -7.30
C VAL A 6 -24.17 13.37 -6.80
N ARG A 7 -24.95 13.98 -7.69
CA ARG A 7 -26.16 14.74 -7.29
C ARG A 7 -27.20 13.84 -6.62
N GLU A 8 -27.44 12.65 -7.14
CA GLU A 8 -28.39 11.69 -6.57
C GLU A 8 -27.96 11.23 -5.18
N ALA A 9 -26.68 10.87 -5.00
CA ALA A 9 -26.12 10.50 -3.70
C ALA A 9 -26.27 11.64 -2.67
N ARG A 10 -25.93 12.87 -3.06
CA ARG A 10 -26.08 14.05 -2.18
C ARG A 10 -27.54 14.36 -1.86
N ALA A 11 -28.44 14.24 -2.83
CA ALA A 11 -29.88 14.43 -2.62
C ALA A 11 -30.47 13.35 -1.67
N ALA A 12 -29.90 12.15 -1.66
CA ALA A 12 -30.23 11.08 -0.74
C ALA A 12 -29.56 11.21 0.64
N GLY A 13 -28.79 12.28 0.89
CA GLY A 13 -28.10 12.52 2.15
C GLY A 13 -26.85 11.66 2.35
N LEU A 14 -26.30 11.07 1.28
CA LEU A 14 -25.07 10.29 1.33
C LEU A 14 -23.87 11.25 1.29
N THR A 15 -23.28 11.49 2.46
CA THR A 15 -22.16 12.43 2.63
C THR A 15 -20.83 11.75 2.93
N ARG A 16 -20.86 10.45 3.22
CA ARG A 16 -19.70 9.64 3.57
C ARG A 16 -19.50 8.53 2.54
N VAL A 17 -18.28 8.41 2.02
CA VAL A 17 -17.92 7.35 1.06
C VAL A 17 -16.99 6.37 1.74
N VAL A 18 -17.34 5.08 1.74
CA VAL A 18 -16.41 4.00 2.07
C VAL A 18 -16.00 3.33 0.77
N LEU A 19 -14.71 3.32 0.46
CA LEU A 19 -14.16 2.67 -0.72
C LEU A 19 -13.53 1.33 -0.30
N ALA A 20 -14.21 0.22 -0.59
CA ALA A 20 -13.67 -1.12 -0.44
C ALA A 20 -12.93 -1.52 -1.72
N GLY A 21 -11.61 -1.64 -1.65
CA GLY A 21 -10.77 -1.99 -2.80
C GLY A 21 -9.31 -2.11 -2.40
N MET A 22 -8.50 -2.75 -3.24
CA MET A 22 -7.07 -2.98 -2.97
C MET A 22 -6.20 -2.29 -4.03
N GLY A 23 -4.91 -2.12 -3.74
CA GLY A 23 -3.93 -1.68 -4.74
C GLY A 23 -3.80 -0.16 -4.92
N ALA A 24 -3.49 0.25 -6.15
CA ALA A 24 -3.09 1.62 -6.46
C ALA A 24 -4.27 2.56 -6.79
N SER A 25 -5.38 2.07 -7.36
CA SER A 25 -6.53 2.94 -7.65
C SER A 25 -7.21 3.48 -6.38
N PRO A 26 -7.44 2.69 -5.31
CA PRO A 26 -7.93 3.25 -4.04
C PRO A 26 -6.94 4.23 -3.41
N ALA A 27 -5.63 4.02 -3.59
CA ALA A 27 -4.60 4.97 -3.16
C ALA A 27 -4.68 6.30 -3.93
N ALA A 28 -4.97 6.23 -5.24
CA ALA A 28 -5.18 7.42 -6.06
C ALA A 28 -6.40 8.20 -5.58
N ALA A 29 -7.53 7.51 -5.33
CA ALA A 29 -8.72 8.14 -4.77
C ALA A 29 -8.45 8.81 -3.42
N GLU A 30 -7.70 8.14 -2.54
CA GLU A 30 -7.26 8.69 -1.24
C GLU A 30 -6.41 9.96 -1.44
N ALA A 31 -5.39 9.91 -2.30
CA ALA A 31 -4.52 11.06 -2.59
C ALA A 31 -5.29 12.24 -3.19
N VAL A 32 -6.23 11.95 -4.09
CA VAL A 32 -7.14 12.92 -4.70
C VAL A 32 -7.99 13.61 -3.64
N VAL A 33 -8.66 12.85 -2.78
CA VAL A 33 -9.54 13.44 -1.75
C VAL A 33 -8.74 14.23 -0.74
N ARG A 34 -7.59 13.72 -0.28
CA ARG A 34 -6.73 14.44 0.68
C ARG A 34 -6.15 15.74 0.15
N THR A 35 -6.02 15.86 -1.18
CA THR A 35 -5.43 17.03 -1.82
C THR A 35 -6.48 18.06 -2.25
N ALA A 36 -7.58 17.59 -2.85
CA ALA A 36 -8.48 18.45 -3.63
C ALA A 36 -9.93 18.47 -3.11
N ALA A 37 -10.29 17.64 -2.12
CA ALA A 37 -11.66 17.62 -1.65
C ALA A 37 -12.02 18.86 -0.81
N PRO A 38 -13.27 19.32 -0.88
CA PRO A 38 -13.74 20.40 -0.01
C PRO A 38 -13.69 19.98 1.46
N GLU A 39 -13.60 20.97 2.34
CA GLU A 39 -13.64 20.75 3.79
C GLU A 39 -14.90 19.97 4.19
N GLY A 40 -14.73 18.92 5.01
CA GLY A 40 -15.82 18.05 5.45
C GLY A 40 -16.15 16.89 4.48
N ALA A 41 -15.43 16.76 3.35
CA ALA A 41 -15.49 15.54 2.56
C ALA A 41 -14.90 14.34 3.33
N GLU A 42 -15.62 13.22 3.36
CA GLU A 42 -15.18 12.01 4.04
C GLU A 42 -15.09 10.84 3.05
N LEU A 43 -13.85 10.42 2.77
CA LEU A 43 -13.54 9.16 2.10
C LEU A 43 -12.78 8.26 3.09
N VAL A 44 -13.32 7.07 3.34
CA VAL A 44 -12.66 6.01 4.08
C VAL A 44 -12.24 4.92 3.11
N VAL A 45 -10.93 4.78 2.87
CA VAL A 45 -10.40 3.67 2.08
C VAL A 45 -10.25 2.44 2.96
N LEU A 46 -11.00 1.39 2.62
CA LEU A 46 -11.02 0.12 3.31
C LEU A 46 -10.28 -0.93 2.47
N ASP A 47 -8.99 -1.03 2.71
CA ASP A 47 -8.05 -1.94 2.00
C ASP A 47 -7.34 -2.89 3.00
N THR A 48 -8.05 -3.26 4.06
CA THR A 48 -7.55 -4.11 5.15
C THR A 48 -8.53 -5.17 5.62
N ALA A 49 -8.00 -6.28 6.12
CA ALA A 49 -8.77 -7.31 6.82
C ALA A 49 -8.73 -7.14 8.36
N ASP A 50 -8.14 -6.05 8.88
CA ASP A 50 -8.13 -5.77 10.31
C ASP A 50 -9.57 -5.55 10.84
N PRO A 51 -10.05 -6.35 11.82
CA PRO A 51 -11.42 -6.24 12.32
C PRO A 51 -11.75 -4.88 12.96
N ARG A 52 -10.78 -4.21 13.58
CA ARG A 52 -11.01 -2.89 14.21
C ARG A 52 -11.23 -1.82 13.16
N ALA A 53 -10.42 -1.81 12.10
CA ALA A 53 -10.58 -0.90 10.97
C ALA A 53 -11.91 -1.12 10.23
N VAL A 54 -12.28 -2.38 9.94
CA VAL A 54 -13.57 -2.69 9.28
C VAL A 54 -14.75 -2.28 10.15
N ARG A 55 -14.69 -2.53 11.46
CA ARG A 55 -15.74 -2.10 12.41
C ARG A 55 -15.89 -0.59 12.45
N ALA A 56 -14.79 0.16 12.46
CA ALA A 56 -14.81 1.62 12.40
C ALA A 56 -15.44 2.13 11.09
N ALA A 57 -15.20 1.44 9.97
CA ALA A 57 -15.79 1.81 8.68
C ALA A 57 -17.33 1.67 8.65
N LEU A 58 -17.93 0.86 9.53
CA LEU A 58 -19.39 0.72 9.68
C LEU A 58 -20.06 1.85 10.47
N ALA A 59 -19.31 2.89 10.88
CA ALA A 59 -19.90 4.08 11.49
C ALA A 59 -20.82 4.83 10.52
N ASP A 60 -21.88 5.42 11.06
CA ASP A 60 -22.83 6.29 10.34
C ASP A 60 -23.37 5.70 9.02
N LEU A 61 -23.87 4.46 9.08
CA LEU A 61 -24.51 3.79 7.92
C LEU A 61 -25.58 4.66 7.23
N PRO A 62 -26.44 5.43 7.93
CA PRO A 62 -27.45 6.27 7.27
C PRO A 62 -26.88 7.34 6.34
N ALA A 63 -25.65 7.83 6.53
CA ALA A 63 -24.99 8.79 5.64
C ALA A 63 -23.97 8.14 4.67
N THR A 64 -23.77 6.82 4.78
CA THR A 64 -22.70 6.11 4.07
C THR A 64 -23.16 5.55 2.72
N LEU A 65 -22.33 5.74 1.69
CA LEU A 65 -22.31 5.03 0.41
C LEU A 65 -21.08 4.12 0.37
N LEU A 66 -21.27 2.82 0.15
CA LEU A 66 -20.19 1.89 -0.11
C LEU A 66 -19.88 1.87 -1.62
N VAL A 67 -18.63 2.15 -1.97
CA VAL A 67 -18.08 1.94 -3.31
C VAL A 67 -17.21 0.69 -3.26
N VAL A 68 -17.60 -0.34 -4.00
CA VAL A 68 -16.87 -1.61 -4.13
C VAL A 68 -16.07 -1.56 -5.42
N ALA A 69 -14.76 -1.39 -5.32
CA ALA A 69 -13.85 -1.27 -6.46
C ALA A 69 -12.97 -2.52 -6.56
N ASP A 70 -13.29 -3.40 -7.52
CA ASP A 70 -12.49 -4.59 -7.82
C ASP A 70 -12.64 -4.95 -9.29
N LYS A 71 -11.53 -4.83 -10.02
CA LYS A 71 -11.47 -5.11 -11.46
C LYS A 71 -11.88 -6.54 -11.80
N SER A 72 -11.41 -7.51 -11.02
CA SER A 72 -11.68 -8.93 -11.23
C SER A 72 -13.02 -9.40 -10.65
N GLY A 73 -13.52 -8.68 -9.65
CA GLY A 73 -14.66 -9.09 -8.82
C GLY A 73 -14.39 -10.33 -7.96
N THR A 74 -13.13 -10.63 -7.64
CA THR A 74 -12.70 -11.84 -6.94
C THR A 74 -11.75 -11.62 -5.74
N ALA A 75 -11.42 -10.37 -5.41
CA ALA A 75 -10.58 -10.05 -4.26
C ALA A 75 -11.27 -10.48 -2.95
N LEU A 76 -10.51 -11.17 -2.08
CA LEU A 76 -11.05 -11.75 -0.85
C LEU A 76 -11.46 -10.67 0.16
N GLU A 77 -10.67 -9.61 0.24
CA GLU A 77 -10.90 -8.43 1.09
C GLU A 77 -12.18 -7.73 0.65
N THR A 78 -12.29 -7.40 -0.63
CA THR A 78 -13.44 -6.70 -1.20
C THR A 78 -14.74 -7.50 -1.05
N ASP A 79 -14.70 -8.83 -1.30
CA ASP A 79 -15.85 -9.71 -1.04
C ASP A 79 -16.23 -9.73 0.45
N ALA A 80 -15.26 -9.80 1.35
CA ALA A 80 -15.52 -9.78 2.78
C ALA A 80 -16.16 -8.46 3.22
N HIS A 81 -15.64 -7.32 2.77
CA HIS A 81 -16.21 -6.01 3.06
C HIS A 81 -17.64 -5.89 2.53
N LEU A 82 -17.87 -6.27 1.27
CA LEU A 82 -19.21 -6.22 0.67
C LEU A 82 -20.22 -7.01 1.50
N ARG A 83 -19.91 -8.25 1.89
CA ARG A 83 -20.78 -9.10 2.70
C ARG A 83 -21.08 -8.49 4.07
N ILE A 84 -20.07 -7.93 4.72
CA ILE A 84 -20.21 -7.28 6.04
C ILE A 84 -21.10 -6.04 5.93
N PHE A 85 -20.92 -5.22 4.90
CA PHE A 85 -21.77 -4.04 4.67
C PHE A 85 -23.20 -4.41 4.28
N GLU A 86 -23.42 -5.46 3.47
CA GLU A 86 -24.75 -5.97 3.15
C GLU A 86 -25.52 -6.37 4.41
N GLU A 87 -24.87 -7.12 5.31
CA GLU A 87 -25.46 -7.50 6.60
C GLU A 87 -25.72 -6.27 7.48
N ALA A 88 -24.76 -5.35 7.57
CA ALA A 88 -24.86 -4.16 8.40
C ALA A 88 -25.99 -3.22 7.92
N PHE A 89 -26.10 -2.98 6.61
CA PHE A 89 -27.21 -2.20 6.04
C PHE A 89 -28.55 -2.88 6.29
N GLY A 90 -28.65 -4.20 6.03
CA GLY A 90 -29.87 -4.96 6.28
C GLY A 90 -30.31 -4.92 7.75
N ALA A 91 -29.37 -5.08 8.68
CA ALA A 91 -29.62 -4.98 10.13
C ALA A 91 -30.07 -3.56 10.55
N ALA A 92 -29.61 -2.52 9.85
CA ALA A 92 -30.03 -1.14 10.05
C ALA A 92 -31.36 -0.78 9.35
N GLY A 93 -31.99 -1.72 8.62
CA GLY A 93 -33.20 -1.46 7.84
C GLY A 93 -32.96 -0.61 6.60
N ILE A 94 -31.72 -0.54 6.13
CA ILE A 94 -31.30 0.19 4.94
C ILE A 94 -31.18 -0.81 3.78
N ASP A 95 -31.80 -0.51 2.64
CA ASP A 95 -31.67 -1.32 1.43
C ASP A 95 -30.23 -1.24 0.88
N PRO A 96 -29.46 -2.34 0.83
CA PRO A 96 -28.12 -2.34 0.26
C PRO A 96 -28.09 -1.84 -1.18
N ALA A 97 -29.13 -2.08 -1.98
CA ALA A 97 -29.19 -1.63 -3.37
C ALA A 97 -29.22 -0.10 -3.52
N ALA A 98 -29.66 0.62 -2.48
CA ALA A 98 -29.63 2.08 -2.44
C ALA A 98 -28.29 2.64 -1.92
N ARG A 99 -27.39 1.78 -1.42
CA ARG A 99 -26.16 2.16 -0.69
C ARG A 99 -24.87 1.55 -1.23
N ILE A 100 -24.95 0.75 -2.28
CA ILE A 100 -23.80 0.07 -2.84
C ILE A 100 -23.66 0.46 -4.31
N LEU A 101 -22.49 0.97 -4.65
CA LEU A 101 -22.05 1.20 -6.02
C LEU A 101 -20.84 0.31 -6.29
N VAL A 102 -20.85 -0.37 -7.44
CA VAL A 102 -19.76 -1.25 -7.86
C VAL A 102 -18.97 -0.57 -8.97
N VAL A 103 -17.64 -0.61 -8.87
CA VAL A 103 -16.72 -0.31 -9.96
C VAL A 103 -15.95 -1.59 -10.30
N THR A 104 -16.19 -2.12 -11.50
CA THR A 104 -15.65 -3.43 -11.92
C THR A 104 -15.59 -3.53 -13.44
N ASP A 105 -14.87 -4.50 -13.98
CA ASP A 105 -14.84 -4.73 -15.43
C ASP A 105 -16.11 -5.48 -15.89
N PRO A 106 -16.56 -5.26 -17.14
CA PRO A 106 -17.67 -6.02 -17.72
C PRO A 106 -17.47 -7.54 -17.64
N GLY A 107 -18.51 -8.25 -17.21
CA GLY A 107 -18.51 -9.71 -17.07
C GLY A 107 -17.84 -10.25 -15.80
N SER A 108 -17.37 -9.39 -14.89
CA SER A 108 -16.91 -9.83 -13.57
C SER A 108 -18.08 -10.38 -12.72
N PRO A 109 -17.83 -11.17 -11.66
CA PRO A 109 -18.88 -11.62 -10.74
C PRO A 109 -19.64 -10.50 -10.02
N LEU A 110 -19.12 -9.27 -10.03
CA LEU A 110 -19.78 -8.09 -9.43
C LEU A 110 -20.60 -7.31 -10.45
N ASP A 111 -20.40 -7.52 -11.75
CA ASP A 111 -21.06 -6.79 -12.82
C ASP A 111 -22.58 -7.00 -12.77
N GLY A 112 -23.33 -5.90 -12.62
CA GLY A 112 -24.79 -5.91 -12.53
C GLY A 112 -25.36 -6.41 -11.19
N ARG A 113 -24.52 -6.72 -10.19
CA ARG A 113 -24.99 -7.09 -8.83
C ARG A 113 -25.66 -5.92 -8.12
N TYR A 114 -25.13 -4.72 -8.35
CA TYR A 114 -25.64 -3.44 -7.86
C TYR A 114 -25.50 -2.37 -8.96
N ASP A 115 -25.81 -1.11 -8.64
CA ASP A 115 -25.53 0.00 -9.55
C ASP A 115 -24.03 0.01 -9.90
N THR A 116 -23.71 -0.16 -11.18
CA THR A 116 -22.36 -0.46 -11.65
C THR A 116 -21.81 0.68 -12.51
N VAL A 117 -20.52 0.97 -12.36
CA VAL A 117 -19.72 1.76 -13.30
C VAL A 117 -18.60 0.86 -13.81
N HIS A 118 -18.45 0.77 -15.12
CA HIS A 118 -17.36 0.00 -15.70
C HIS A 118 -16.08 0.84 -15.75
N GLY A 119 -14.97 0.22 -15.36
CA GLY A 119 -13.64 0.73 -15.71
C GLY A 119 -13.27 0.36 -17.15
N ASP A 120 -12.07 0.74 -17.57
CA ASP A 120 -11.52 0.32 -18.85
C ASP A 120 -10.83 -1.05 -18.73
N PRO A 121 -11.32 -2.11 -19.42
CA PRO A 121 -10.71 -3.43 -19.38
C PRO A 121 -9.25 -3.44 -19.85
N GLU A 122 -8.91 -2.57 -20.81
CA GLU A 122 -7.56 -2.47 -21.37
C GLU A 122 -6.59 -1.72 -20.43
N CYS A 123 -7.13 -0.95 -19.48
CA CYS A 123 -6.33 -0.29 -18.46
C CYS A 123 -6.03 -1.25 -17.29
N GLY A 124 -4.73 -1.48 -17.04
CA GLY A 124 -4.31 -2.22 -15.86
C GLY A 124 -4.65 -1.45 -14.58
N GLU A 125 -5.09 -2.15 -13.52
CA GLU A 125 -5.58 -1.55 -12.26
C GLU A 125 -4.65 -0.45 -11.71
N ARG A 126 -3.33 -0.68 -11.73
CA ARG A 126 -2.34 0.29 -11.21
C ARG A 126 -2.00 1.47 -12.12
N PHE A 127 -2.41 1.43 -13.38
CA PHE A 127 -2.32 2.54 -14.34
C PHE A 127 -3.68 3.25 -14.51
N GLY A 128 -4.66 2.91 -13.66
CA GLY A 128 -6.01 3.45 -13.68
C GLY A 128 -6.25 4.50 -12.60
N ALA A 129 -5.25 5.31 -12.21
CA ALA A 129 -5.45 6.37 -11.22
C ALA A 129 -6.55 7.35 -11.65
N LEU A 130 -6.62 7.64 -12.95
CA LEU A 130 -7.62 8.48 -13.60
C LEU A 130 -8.72 7.68 -14.32
N ASP A 131 -8.85 6.38 -14.03
CA ASP A 131 -9.98 5.55 -14.50
C ASP A 131 -11.12 5.56 -13.45
N ALA A 132 -12.23 4.90 -13.75
CA ALA A 132 -13.41 4.80 -12.88
C ALA A 132 -13.06 4.37 -11.45
N TYR A 133 -12.09 3.47 -11.27
CA TYR A 133 -11.67 2.97 -9.96
C TYR A 133 -11.13 4.08 -9.03
N GLY A 134 -10.45 5.09 -9.58
CA GLY A 134 -9.97 6.25 -8.83
C GLY A 134 -10.97 7.42 -8.82
N LEU A 135 -11.54 7.74 -9.99
CA LEU A 135 -12.36 8.95 -10.17
C LEU A 135 -13.76 8.84 -9.56
N VAL A 136 -14.41 7.67 -9.62
CA VAL A 136 -15.76 7.50 -9.08
C VAL A 136 -15.82 7.76 -7.57
N PRO A 137 -15.02 7.08 -6.73
CA PRO A 137 -15.04 7.36 -5.29
C PRO A 137 -14.60 8.79 -4.95
N ALA A 138 -13.62 9.36 -5.66
CA ALA A 138 -13.19 10.74 -5.44
C ALA A 138 -14.31 11.76 -5.76
N ALA A 139 -15.01 11.60 -6.89
CA ALA A 139 -16.11 12.50 -7.26
C ALA A 139 -17.30 12.37 -6.30
N LEU A 140 -17.62 11.15 -5.84
CA LEU A 140 -18.65 10.93 -4.83
C LEU A 140 -18.29 11.61 -3.49
N ALA A 141 -17.00 11.60 -3.12
CA ALA A 141 -16.49 12.33 -1.97
C ALA A 141 -16.55 13.86 -2.14
N GLY A 142 -16.73 14.36 -3.37
CA GLY A 142 -16.98 15.77 -3.67
C GLY A 142 -15.85 16.46 -4.44
N VAL A 143 -14.87 15.71 -4.96
CA VAL A 143 -13.79 16.25 -5.79
C VAL A 143 -14.29 16.55 -7.21
N ASP A 144 -13.77 17.61 -7.80
CA ASP A 144 -13.97 17.89 -9.22
C ASP A 144 -13.05 16.99 -10.08
N ALA A 145 -13.64 15.93 -10.64
CA ALA A 145 -12.90 15.02 -11.52
C ALA A 145 -12.57 15.65 -12.89
N GLU A 146 -13.29 16.70 -13.32
CA GLU A 146 -13.02 17.38 -14.59
C GLU A 146 -11.70 18.15 -14.50
N GLU A 147 -11.45 18.85 -13.39
CA GLU A 147 -10.18 19.55 -13.14
C GLU A 147 -8.96 18.60 -13.18
N LEU A 148 -9.07 17.41 -12.58
CA LEU A 148 -8.01 16.39 -12.62
C LEU A 148 -7.76 15.88 -14.04
N LEU A 149 -8.82 15.71 -14.84
CA LEU A 149 -8.69 15.26 -16.22
C LEU A 149 -8.14 16.36 -17.12
N ASP A 150 -8.47 17.63 -16.86
CA ASP A 150 -7.93 18.78 -17.57
C ASP A 150 -6.42 18.93 -17.31
N ASP A 151 -5.97 18.78 -16.06
CA ASP A 151 -4.55 18.73 -15.69
C ASP A 151 -3.81 17.65 -16.48
N ALA A 152 -4.35 16.43 -16.50
CA ALA A 152 -3.77 15.29 -17.20
C ALA A 152 -3.75 15.52 -18.71
N SER A 153 -4.83 16.06 -19.29
CA SER A 153 -4.94 16.39 -20.71
C SER A 153 -3.92 17.44 -21.13
N ALA A 154 -3.65 18.44 -20.28
CA ALA A 154 -2.62 19.44 -20.55
C ALA A 154 -1.21 18.81 -20.66
N LEU A 155 -0.89 17.84 -19.80
CA LEU A 155 0.35 17.07 -19.89
C LEU A 155 0.37 16.13 -21.12
N ALA A 156 -0.76 15.48 -21.42
CA ALA A 156 -0.87 14.51 -22.51
C ALA A 156 -0.39 15.08 -23.85
N ALA A 157 -0.64 16.36 -24.12
CA ALA A 157 -0.18 17.06 -25.33
C ALA A 157 1.36 17.07 -25.51
N THR A 158 2.12 16.85 -24.43
CA THR A 158 3.59 16.80 -24.46
C THR A 158 4.15 15.38 -24.63
N LEU A 159 3.33 14.33 -24.42
CA LEU A 159 3.81 12.95 -24.35
C LEU A 159 4.23 12.37 -25.70
N ASP A 160 3.69 12.88 -26.80
CA ASP A 160 4.05 12.47 -28.16
C ASP A 160 5.34 13.13 -28.68
N GLN A 161 5.91 14.07 -27.92
CA GLN A 161 7.11 14.79 -28.35
C GLN A 161 8.39 13.97 -28.05
N PRO A 162 9.33 13.87 -29.00
CA PRO A 162 10.61 13.19 -28.77
C PRO A 162 11.58 13.99 -27.87
N TYR A 163 11.32 15.28 -27.70
CA TYR A 163 12.04 16.21 -26.83
C TYR A 163 11.02 16.95 -25.96
N ASP A 164 11.47 17.56 -24.86
CA ASP A 164 10.60 18.31 -23.93
C ASP A 164 9.41 17.49 -23.37
N ASN A 165 9.54 16.16 -23.35
CA ASN A 165 8.61 15.25 -22.72
C ASN A 165 9.09 14.94 -21.29
N PRO A 166 8.49 15.54 -20.25
CA PRO A 166 8.93 15.37 -18.87
C PRO A 166 8.74 13.93 -18.37
N ALA A 167 7.73 13.21 -18.87
CA ALA A 167 7.48 11.82 -18.50
C ALA A 167 8.55 10.88 -19.05
N LEU A 168 8.94 11.08 -20.32
CA LEU A 168 10.03 10.34 -20.95
C LEU A 168 11.36 10.62 -20.25
N ALA A 169 11.64 11.89 -19.93
CA ALA A 169 12.85 12.28 -19.21
C ALA A 169 12.92 11.66 -17.81
N LEU A 170 11.81 11.72 -17.05
CA LEU A 170 11.70 11.10 -15.74
C LEU A 170 11.91 9.58 -15.85
N GLY A 171 11.17 8.90 -16.74
CA GLY A 171 11.28 7.46 -16.93
C GLY A 171 12.67 7.00 -17.34
N ALA A 172 13.35 7.73 -18.24
CA ALA A 172 14.73 7.48 -18.60
C ALA A 172 15.68 7.64 -17.41
N ALA A 173 15.50 8.68 -16.59
CA ALA A 173 16.32 8.91 -15.40
C ALA A 173 16.11 7.84 -14.32
N LEU A 174 14.87 7.36 -14.14
CA LEU A 174 14.53 6.26 -13.24
C LEU A 174 15.18 4.94 -13.72
N GLY A 175 14.97 4.58 -14.99
CA GLY A 175 15.55 3.38 -15.58
C GLY A 175 17.09 3.40 -15.57
N ALA A 176 17.71 4.52 -15.92
CA ALA A 176 19.16 4.69 -15.86
C ALA A 176 19.70 4.64 -14.43
N SER A 177 18.92 5.09 -13.43
CA SER A 177 19.29 4.95 -12.02
C SER A 177 19.34 3.47 -11.63
N ALA A 178 18.33 2.67 -11.97
CA ALA A 178 18.34 1.23 -11.73
C ALA A 178 19.52 0.52 -12.42
N LEU A 179 19.78 0.80 -13.70
CA LEU A 179 20.90 0.20 -14.44
C LEU A 179 22.27 0.58 -13.88
N ALA A 180 22.39 1.75 -13.25
CA ALA A 180 23.59 2.17 -12.53
C ALA A 180 23.68 1.61 -11.10
N GLY A 181 22.75 0.73 -10.71
CA GLY A 181 22.66 0.15 -9.37
C GLY A 181 22.11 1.10 -8.31
N ARG A 182 21.45 2.20 -8.69
CA ARG A 182 20.68 3.08 -7.79
C ARG A 182 19.20 2.72 -7.88
N ASP A 183 18.89 1.53 -7.37
CA ASP A 183 17.58 0.89 -7.46
C ASP A 183 16.64 1.27 -6.30
N LYS A 184 17.05 2.15 -5.38
CA LYS A 184 16.20 2.67 -4.30
C LYS A 184 15.81 4.10 -4.63
N LEU A 185 14.53 4.38 -4.80
CA LEU A 185 13.99 5.72 -5.02
C LEU A 185 13.49 6.29 -3.69
N VAL A 186 14.25 7.16 -3.05
CA VAL A 186 13.80 7.80 -1.81
C VAL A 186 12.97 9.03 -2.15
N LEU A 187 11.67 8.96 -1.87
CA LEU A 187 10.67 9.98 -2.17
C LEU A 187 10.44 10.84 -0.92
N ALA A 188 10.60 12.15 -1.04
CA ALA A 188 10.19 13.10 -0.02
C ALA A 188 9.33 14.20 -0.63
N ASP A 189 8.17 14.46 -0.02
CA ASP A 189 7.41 15.67 -0.34
C ASP A 189 8.12 16.89 0.26
N HIS A 190 8.26 17.93 -0.56
CA HIS A 190 8.70 19.24 -0.14
C HIS A 190 7.88 20.34 -0.81
N GLY A 191 6.76 20.68 -0.17
CA GLY A 191 5.93 21.80 -0.61
C GLY A 191 5.22 21.53 -1.92
N SER A 192 4.86 20.26 -2.20
CA SER A 192 4.03 19.94 -3.36
C SER A 192 2.57 20.35 -3.15
N GLY A 193 2.07 20.23 -1.91
CA GLY A 193 0.66 20.37 -1.57
C GLY A 193 -0.19 19.14 -1.93
N LEU A 194 0.42 18.08 -2.47
CA LEU A 194 -0.23 16.89 -3.00
C LEU A 194 -0.17 15.72 -2.01
N GLN A 195 -0.99 15.80 -0.96
CA GLN A 195 -1.01 14.80 0.09
C GLN A 195 -1.39 13.41 -0.43
N GLY A 196 -0.65 12.38 -0.03
CA GLY A 196 -0.89 11.00 -0.46
C GLY A 196 -0.27 10.62 -1.81
N LEU A 197 0.28 11.59 -2.55
CA LEU A 197 0.88 11.32 -3.87
C LEU A 197 2.11 10.41 -3.76
N ALA A 198 2.96 10.61 -2.76
CA ALA A 198 4.16 9.78 -2.57
C ALA A 198 3.80 8.31 -2.31
N GLU A 199 2.78 8.07 -1.50
CA GLU A 199 2.26 6.74 -1.20
C GLU A 199 1.61 6.09 -2.42
N TRP A 200 0.93 6.84 -3.28
CA TRP A 200 0.45 6.31 -4.57
C TRP A 200 1.62 5.97 -5.52
N ILE A 201 2.61 6.86 -5.66
CA ILE A 201 3.82 6.62 -6.48
C ILE A 201 4.53 5.36 -6.01
N GLU A 202 4.63 5.16 -4.69
CA GLU A 202 5.21 3.95 -4.10
C GLU A 202 4.56 2.68 -4.67
N ARG A 203 3.22 2.68 -4.72
CA ARG A 203 2.48 1.51 -5.19
C ARG A 203 2.68 1.28 -6.68
N LEU A 204 2.56 2.33 -7.48
CA LEU A 204 2.76 2.27 -8.93
C LEU A 204 4.16 1.75 -9.28
N VAL A 205 5.21 2.36 -8.71
CA VAL A 205 6.61 2.04 -9.03
C VAL A 205 6.95 0.61 -8.61
N ALA A 206 6.64 0.23 -7.37
CA ALA A 206 7.04 -1.06 -6.83
C ALA A 206 6.33 -2.23 -7.55
N ALA A 207 5.01 -2.10 -7.77
CA ALA A 207 4.22 -3.11 -8.47
C ALA A 207 4.62 -3.26 -9.93
N SER A 208 4.90 -2.14 -10.60
CA SER A 208 5.23 -2.16 -12.03
C SER A 208 6.65 -2.64 -12.30
N THR A 209 7.61 -2.41 -11.40
CA THR A 209 9.03 -2.66 -11.71
C THR A 209 9.62 -3.88 -11.00
N GLY A 210 9.06 -4.29 -9.86
CA GLY A 210 9.59 -5.36 -9.01
C GLY A 210 9.35 -6.77 -9.54
N LYS A 211 10.08 -7.19 -10.58
CA LYS A 211 9.95 -8.52 -11.21
C LYS A 211 11.24 -8.97 -11.87
N ASP A 212 11.35 -10.28 -12.11
CA ASP A 212 12.51 -10.92 -12.73
C ASP A 212 13.85 -10.59 -12.05
N GLY A 213 13.83 -10.42 -10.72
CA GLY A 213 15.00 -10.05 -9.93
C GLY A 213 15.47 -8.61 -10.13
N ARG A 214 14.65 -7.76 -10.75
CA ARG A 214 14.91 -6.33 -11.01
C ARG A 214 13.79 -5.47 -10.43
N GLY A 215 14.04 -4.16 -10.37
CA GLY A 215 13.01 -3.18 -10.07
C GLY A 215 13.57 -1.94 -9.38
N LEU A 216 12.68 -0.99 -9.14
CA LEU A 216 12.92 0.19 -8.33
C LEU A 216 12.14 0.03 -7.03
N LEU A 217 12.83 0.13 -5.89
CA LEU A 217 12.20 0.18 -4.57
C LEU A 217 11.91 1.64 -4.21
N PRO A 218 10.65 2.08 -4.24
CA PRO A 218 10.28 3.36 -3.66
C PRO A 218 10.36 3.28 -2.12
N VAL A 219 10.94 4.31 -1.53
CA VAL A 219 11.07 4.49 -0.08
C VAL A 219 10.50 5.87 0.24
N VAL A 220 9.24 5.90 0.68
CA VAL A 220 8.60 7.15 1.12
C VAL A 220 9.13 7.52 2.51
N VAL A 221 9.59 8.75 2.66
CA VAL A 221 10.06 9.30 3.95
C VAL A 221 9.23 10.51 4.36
N GLU A 222 9.21 10.83 5.65
CA GLU A 222 8.34 11.87 6.22
C GLU A 222 8.68 13.29 5.73
N GLY A 223 9.87 13.47 5.17
CA GLY A 223 10.31 14.71 4.57
C GLY A 223 11.80 14.69 4.28
N VAL A 224 12.30 15.79 3.72
CA VAL A 224 13.69 15.88 3.26
C VAL A 224 14.75 15.86 4.37
N ALA A 225 14.34 16.07 5.62
CA ALA A 225 15.20 15.98 6.80
C ALA A 225 15.12 14.61 7.50
N ALA A 226 14.25 13.71 7.02
CA ALA A 226 14.00 12.43 7.67
C ALA A 226 15.21 11.47 7.55
N PRO A 227 15.41 10.59 8.54
CA PRO A 227 16.32 9.46 8.42
C PRO A 227 16.03 8.63 7.16
N GLY A 228 17.06 8.35 6.36
CA GLY A 228 16.96 7.64 5.09
C GLY A 228 16.99 8.53 3.84
N PHE A 229 16.88 9.86 3.98
CA PHE A 229 16.99 10.81 2.84
C PHE A 229 18.43 11.26 2.52
N GLN A 230 19.44 10.67 3.17
CA GLN A 230 20.85 10.95 2.87
C GLN A 230 21.26 10.36 1.52
N LEU A 231 22.27 10.93 0.84
CA LEU A 231 22.80 10.34 -0.39
C LEU A 231 23.64 9.12 -0.07
N THR A 232 23.34 8.00 -0.72
CA THR A 232 24.21 6.81 -0.77
C THR A 232 24.39 6.36 -2.23
N ASP A 233 25.37 5.49 -2.48
CA ASP A 233 25.74 5.04 -3.83
C ASP A 233 24.66 4.17 -4.51
N ASP A 234 23.70 3.66 -3.75
CA ASP A 234 22.65 2.74 -4.18
C ASP A 234 21.24 3.34 -4.19
N LEU A 235 21.11 4.65 -3.94
CA LEU A 235 19.83 5.33 -3.96
C LEU A 235 19.79 6.55 -4.88
N ARG A 236 18.56 6.91 -5.26
CA ARG A 236 18.18 8.12 -5.96
C ARG A 236 17.17 8.88 -5.09
N ARG A 237 17.54 10.08 -4.67
CA ARG A 237 16.62 11.02 -4.01
C ARG A 237 15.73 11.69 -5.03
N VAL A 238 14.43 11.74 -4.74
CA VAL A 238 13.40 12.42 -5.52
C VAL A 238 12.63 13.34 -4.59
N VAL A 239 12.53 14.61 -4.97
CA VAL A 239 11.70 15.60 -4.28
C VAL A 239 10.41 15.80 -5.06
N LEU A 240 9.27 15.69 -4.40
CA LEU A 240 7.97 16.09 -4.93
C LEU A 240 7.68 17.52 -4.50
N GLY A 241 7.36 18.41 -5.44
CA GLY A 241 7.18 19.83 -5.18
C GLY A 241 8.42 20.64 -5.52
N SER A 242 8.83 21.52 -4.61
CA SER A 242 9.87 22.50 -4.88
C SER A 242 11.23 22.04 -4.38
N ARG A 243 12.28 22.37 -5.15
CA ARG A 243 13.66 22.14 -4.72
C ARG A 243 14.02 23.17 -3.64
N PRO A 244 14.53 22.76 -2.47
CA PRO A 244 14.93 23.73 -1.44
C PRO A 244 16.08 24.63 -1.86
N ASP A 245 16.03 25.88 -1.42
CA ASP A 245 17.11 26.86 -1.61
C ASP A 245 18.29 26.61 -0.65
N GLU A 246 18.03 26.07 0.54
CA GLU A 246 19.06 25.84 1.54
C GLU A 246 20.00 24.68 1.14
N PRO A 247 21.32 24.79 1.38
CA PRO A 247 22.24 23.69 1.19
C PRO A 247 21.83 22.46 2.01
N GLY A 248 21.84 21.29 1.38
CA GLY A 248 21.52 20.04 2.07
C GLY A 248 21.09 18.92 1.11
N PRO A 249 20.74 17.74 1.65
CA PRO A 249 20.40 16.55 0.87
C PRO A 249 19.30 16.78 -0.17
N ALA A 250 18.34 17.63 0.15
CA ALA A 250 17.23 18.02 -0.71
C ALA A 250 17.64 18.88 -1.90
N ARG A 251 18.48 19.90 -1.65
CA ARG A 251 19.02 20.74 -2.72
C ARG A 251 19.91 19.92 -3.66
N GLU A 252 20.54 18.87 -3.17
CA GLU A 252 21.34 17.94 -3.97
C GLU A 252 20.54 16.74 -4.52
N ALA A 253 19.20 16.75 -4.40
CA ALA A 253 18.37 15.72 -4.99
C ALA A 253 18.61 15.68 -6.50
N GLY A 254 18.75 14.47 -7.03
CA GLY A 254 19.04 14.27 -8.45
C GLY A 254 17.80 14.47 -9.32
N LEU A 255 16.61 14.45 -8.73
CA LEU A 255 15.33 14.60 -9.39
C LEU A 255 14.39 15.46 -8.53
N THR A 256 13.70 16.38 -9.18
CA THR A 256 12.60 17.16 -8.61
C THR A 256 11.43 17.07 -9.58
N VAL A 257 10.25 16.76 -9.06
CA VAL A 257 9.03 16.58 -9.85
C VAL A 257 7.95 17.46 -9.27
N SER A 258 7.34 18.31 -10.09
CA SER A 258 6.27 19.23 -9.71
C SER A 258 5.24 19.37 -10.83
N GLY A 259 4.06 19.84 -10.48
CA GLY A 259 2.92 19.98 -11.39
C GLY A 259 1.62 19.73 -10.64
N PRO A 260 0.47 19.98 -11.28
CA PRO A 260 -0.83 19.77 -10.67
C PRO A 260 -1.17 18.27 -10.57
N LEU A 261 -2.13 17.92 -9.72
CA LEU A 261 -2.33 16.53 -9.28
C LEU A 261 -2.68 15.59 -10.43
N GLY A 262 -3.62 15.97 -11.29
CA GLY A 262 -4.03 15.13 -12.41
C GLY A 262 -2.87 14.83 -13.38
N ALA A 263 -2.02 15.83 -13.62
CA ALA A 263 -0.81 15.67 -14.43
C ALA A 263 0.21 14.73 -13.76
N GLN A 264 0.34 14.75 -12.42
CA GLN A 264 1.25 13.84 -11.73
C GLN A 264 0.89 12.37 -11.94
N PHE A 265 -0.40 12.01 -11.91
CA PHE A 265 -0.82 10.62 -12.15
C PHE A 265 -0.35 10.14 -13.53
N LEU A 266 -0.69 10.88 -14.58
CA LEU A 266 -0.30 10.53 -15.94
C LEU A 266 1.23 10.57 -16.15
N LEU A 267 1.92 11.55 -15.56
CA LEU A 267 3.37 11.69 -15.63
C LEU A 267 4.08 10.44 -15.10
N TRP A 268 3.69 10.00 -13.90
CA TRP A 268 4.32 8.87 -13.23
C TRP A 268 3.97 7.54 -13.88
N GLU A 269 2.72 7.33 -14.30
CA GLU A 269 2.29 6.16 -15.06
C GLU A 269 3.14 6.01 -16.33
N TYR A 270 3.26 7.07 -17.12
CA TYR A 270 4.08 7.05 -18.33
C TYR A 270 5.58 6.85 -18.03
N ALA A 271 6.12 7.56 -17.03
CA ALA A 271 7.53 7.44 -16.63
C ALA A 271 7.88 6.02 -16.16
N VAL A 272 7.00 5.37 -15.40
CA VAL A 272 7.19 4.00 -14.91
C VAL A 272 7.15 3.00 -16.05
N ALA A 273 6.29 3.20 -17.06
CA ALA A 273 6.27 2.37 -18.25
C ALA A 273 7.60 2.45 -19.02
N VAL A 274 8.12 3.66 -19.22
CA VAL A 274 9.44 3.90 -19.83
C VAL A 274 10.56 3.27 -18.99
N ALA A 275 10.55 3.47 -17.67
CA ALA A 275 11.55 2.89 -16.78
C ALA A 275 11.56 1.36 -16.85
N GLY A 276 10.37 0.73 -16.86
CA GLY A 276 10.22 -0.71 -17.05
C GLY A 276 10.86 -1.19 -18.35
N ARG A 277 10.60 -0.48 -19.45
CA ARG A 277 11.21 -0.78 -20.75
C ARG A 277 12.74 -0.67 -20.72
N VAL A 278 13.30 0.36 -20.10
CA VAL A 278 14.75 0.56 -19.95
C VAL A 278 15.39 -0.56 -19.11
N MET A 279 14.70 -0.98 -18.04
CA MET A 279 15.14 -2.08 -17.18
C MET A 279 14.93 -3.46 -17.81
N GLY A 280 14.19 -3.57 -18.91
CA GLY A 280 13.85 -4.84 -19.54
C GLY A 280 12.86 -5.68 -18.75
N VAL A 281 11.95 -5.03 -18.00
CA VAL A 281 10.82 -5.68 -17.31
C VAL A 281 9.51 -5.25 -17.95
N ASN A 282 8.49 -6.10 -17.89
CA ASN A 282 7.14 -5.73 -18.34
C ASN A 282 6.43 -4.92 -17.25
N PRO A 283 6.14 -3.62 -17.39
CA PRO A 283 5.49 -2.87 -16.32
C PRO A 283 4.03 -3.27 -16.08
N PHE A 284 3.41 -4.02 -16.99
CA PHE A 284 1.97 -4.27 -17.04
C PHE A 284 1.50 -5.64 -16.50
N ASP A 285 2.39 -6.57 -16.12
CA ASP A 285 2.04 -7.83 -15.42
C ASP A 285 2.27 -7.82 -13.89
N GLU A 286 1.70 -8.79 -13.16
CA GLU A 286 1.80 -8.91 -11.68
C GLU A 286 1.86 -10.38 -11.18
N PRO A 287 2.90 -11.13 -11.52
CA PRO A 287 2.94 -12.57 -11.21
C PRO A 287 2.93 -12.88 -9.70
N ALA A 288 3.51 -12.02 -8.86
CA ALA A 288 3.65 -12.31 -7.43
C ALA A 288 2.40 -11.95 -6.61
N VAL A 289 1.48 -11.14 -7.15
CA VAL A 289 0.18 -10.88 -6.53
C VAL A 289 -0.69 -12.13 -6.60
N ALA A 290 -0.71 -12.80 -7.76
CA ALA A 290 -1.41 -14.07 -7.95
C ALA A 290 -0.93 -15.16 -6.98
N GLU A 291 0.39 -15.32 -6.80
CA GLU A 291 0.97 -16.27 -5.84
C GLU A 291 0.49 -16.02 -4.40
N SER A 292 0.44 -14.77 -3.95
CA SER A 292 -0.05 -14.43 -2.61
C SER A 292 -1.55 -14.71 -2.45
N ARG A 293 -2.36 -14.42 -3.47
CA ARG A 293 -3.79 -14.73 -3.48
C ARG A 293 -4.02 -16.24 -3.39
N GLU A 294 -3.29 -17.02 -4.19
CA GLU A 294 -3.37 -18.49 -4.16
C GLU A 294 -2.91 -19.08 -2.83
N GLY A 295 -1.80 -18.57 -2.27
CA GLY A 295 -1.30 -19.00 -0.97
C GLY A 295 -2.29 -18.74 0.17
N THR A 296 -2.92 -17.57 0.16
CA THR A 296 -3.98 -17.20 1.13
C THR A 296 -5.20 -18.10 0.95
N ALA A 297 -5.69 -18.26 -0.29
CA ALA A 297 -6.85 -19.11 -0.59
C ALA A 297 -6.61 -20.57 -0.21
N ALA A 298 -5.39 -21.10 -0.39
CA ALA A 298 -5.04 -22.45 0.01
C ALA A 298 -5.09 -22.63 1.54
N LEU A 299 -4.65 -21.64 2.32
CA LEU A 299 -4.74 -21.65 3.78
C LEU A 299 -6.19 -21.59 4.26
N LEU A 300 -7.05 -20.81 3.59
CA LEU A 300 -8.47 -20.72 3.92
C LEU A 300 -9.27 -21.98 3.50
N ARG A 301 -8.94 -22.61 2.36
CA ARG A 301 -9.60 -23.87 1.93
C ARG A 301 -9.21 -25.06 2.77
N ALA A 302 -7.96 -25.13 3.21
CA ALA A 302 -7.54 -26.12 4.21
C ALA A 302 -8.38 -26.02 5.50
N ALA A 303 -9.03 -24.87 5.72
CA ALA A 303 -9.92 -24.61 6.83
C ALA A 303 -11.41 -24.94 6.59
N GLU A 304 -11.84 -25.36 5.39
CA GLU A 304 -13.26 -25.72 5.09
C GLU A 304 -13.76 -26.99 5.84
N GLY A 305 -13.03 -27.47 6.84
CA GLY A 305 -13.46 -28.49 7.81
C GLY A 305 -12.81 -28.39 9.21
N ALA A 306 -12.00 -27.36 9.47
CA ALA A 306 -11.37 -27.05 10.76
C ALA A 306 -10.85 -25.61 10.70
N ALA A 307 -10.92 -24.81 11.79
CA ALA A 307 -10.30 -23.49 11.83
C ALA A 307 -8.87 -23.54 11.26
N PRO A 308 -8.39 -22.50 10.51
CA PRO A 308 -7.08 -22.53 9.87
C PRO A 308 -6.08 -22.99 10.89
N THR A 309 -5.54 -24.18 10.69
CA THR A 309 -4.57 -24.76 11.62
C THR A 309 -3.24 -24.11 11.30
N VAL A 310 -3.18 -22.80 11.58
CA VAL A 310 -1.97 -22.10 11.93
C VAL A 310 -1.43 -22.90 13.10
N ILE A 311 -0.45 -23.77 12.85
CA ILE A 311 0.27 -24.43 13.93
C ILE A 311 0.91 -23.27 14.71
N PRO A 312 0.45 -22.96 15.94
CA PRO A 312 1.06 -21.90 16.71
C PRO A 312 2.52 -22.30 16.91
N SER A 313 3.44 -21.57 16.30
CA SER A 313 4.86 -21.80 16.53
C SER A 313 5.20 -21.15 17.86
N VAL A 314 5.76 -21.91 18.79
CA VAL A 314 6.30 -21.37 20.05
C VAL A 314 7.18 -20.15 19.73
N PRO A 315 6.96 -18.99 20.37
CA PRO A 315 7.80 -17.83 20.14
C PRO A 315 9.25 -18.15 20.49
N ALA A 316 10.18 -17.68 19.66
CA ALA A 316 11.60 -17.82 19.91
C ALA A 316 12.06 -16.96 21.09
N PHE A 317 11.34 -15.87 21.35
CA PHE A 317 11.61 -14.90 22.40
C PHE A 317 10.32 -14.15 22.75
N VAL A 318 10.16 -13.77 24.02
CA VAL A 318 9.02 -12.98 24.52
C VAL A 318 9.56 -11.84 25.38
N ASP A 319 9.12 -10.61 25.11
CA ASP A 319 9.41 -9.39 25.88
C ASP A 319 8.09 -8.71 26.20
N ASP A 320 7.53 -9.06 27.37
CA ASP A 320 6.22 -8.61 27.84
C ASP A 320 5.12 -8.77 26.78
N ALA A 321 4.58 -7.68 26.23
CA ALA A 321 3.51 -7.68 25.24
C ALA A 321 3.96 -8.04 23.80
N VAL A 322 5.21 -8.50 23.63
CA VAL A 322 5.83 -8.73 22.33
C VAL A 322 6.36 -10.17 22.23
N GLU A 323 5.76 -10.95 21.33
CA GLU A 323 6.24 -12.27 20.95
C GLU A 323 7.04 -12.21 19.64
N VAL A 324 8.21 -12.85 19.60
CA VAL A 324 9.10 -12.86 18.43
C VAL A 324 9.16 -14.26 17.83
N HIS A 325 8.86 -14.35 16.54
CA HIS A 325 8.94 -15.58 15.76
C HIS A 325 9.89 -15.40 14.58
N GLY A 326 10.91 -16.24 14.50
CA GLY A 326 11.91 -16.19 13.45
C GLY A 326 12.67 -17.49 13.34
N ARG A 327 13.53 -17.59 12.32
CA ARG A 327 14.43 -18.72 12.18
C ARG A 327 15.47 -18.70 13.32
N PRO A 328 15.76 -19.83 13.99
CA PRO A 328 16.75 -19.89 15.07
C PRO A 328 18.12 -19.34 14.66
N GLU A 329 18.50 -19.50 13.39
CA GLU A 329 19.76 -19.00 12.85
C GLU A 329 19.84 -17.48 12.84
N LEU A 330 18.71 -16.79 12.55
CA LEU A 330 18.61 -15.34 12.52
C LEU A 330 18.57 -14.74 13.92
N LEU A 331 17.93 -15.44 14.87
CA LEU A 331 17.75 -14.97 16.25
C LEU A 331 18.81 -15.49 17.22
N LYS A 332 19.87 -16.12 16.71
CA LYS A 332 20.89 -16.76 17.52
C LYS A 332 21.60 -15.73 18.41
N GLY A 333 21.45 -15.88 19.73
CA GLY A 333 22.10 -15.03 20.71
C GLY A 333 21.36 -13.73 21.03
N ALA A 334 20.17 -13.51 20.46
CA ALA A 334 19.32 -12.39 20.85
C ALA A 334 18.73 -12.62 22.25
N GLY A 335 19.04 -11.72 23.20
CA GLY A 335 18.54 -11.78 24.58
C GLY A 335 17.53 -10.68 24.91
N SER A 336 17.33 -9.73 24.00
CA SER A 336 16.42 -8.58 24.13
C SER A 336 15.76 -8.23 22.80
N LEU A 337 14.69 -7.44 22.83
CA LEU A 337 14.06 -6.94 21.61
C LEU A 337 15.01 -6.08 20.77
N THR A 338 15.92 -5.32 21.40
CA THR A 338 16.98 -4.59 20.69
C THR A 338 17.91 -5.55 19.94
N ASP A 339 18.34 -6.65 20.55
CA ASP A 339 19.19 -7.64 19.88
C ASP A 339 18.48 -8.30 18.69
N VAL A 340 17.17 -8.56 18.81
CA VAL A 340 16.35 -9.09 17.71
C VAL A 340 16.32 -8.10 16.53
N LEU A 341 16.06 -6.83 16.80
CA LEU A 341 15.97 -5.80 15.76
C LEU A 341 17.34 -5.56 15.11
N ASP A 342 18.41 -5.55 15.91
CA ASP A 342 19.79 -5.47 15.42
C ASP A 342 20.16 -6.68 14.56
N ALA A 343 19.73 -7.89 14.94
CA ALA A 343 19.97 -9.09 14.16
C ALA A 343 19.30 -9.02 12.78
N VAL A 344 18.06 -8.51 12.69
CA VAL A 344 17.38 -8.32 11.41
C VAL A 344 18.06 -7.25 10.57
N VAL A 345 18.43 -6.11 11.17
CA VAL A 345 19.18 -5.04 10.52
C VAL A 345 20.51 -5.56 9.98
N GLY A 346 21.24 -6.35 10.77
CA GLY A 346 22.52 -6.96 10.39
C GLY A 346 22.38 -8.03 9.31
N ALA A 347 21.22 -8.67 9.20
CA ALA A 347 20.91 -9.66 8.17
C ALA A 347 20.50 -9.05 6.82
N VAL A 348 20.30 -7.73 6.74
CA VAL A 348 20.02 -7.05 5.47
C VAL A 348 21.20 -7.26 4.51
N PRO A 349 20.98 -7.80 3.29
CA PRO A 349 22.04 -7.99 2.29
C PRO A 349 22.82 -6.70 1.98
N ASP A 350 23.98 -6.85 1.35
CA ASP A 350 24.73 -5.69 0.83
C ASP A 350 23.92 -4.96 -0.23
N ARG A 351 23.85 -3.63 -0.12
CA ARG A 351 22.94 -2.78 -0.92
C ARG A 351 21.48 -3.24 -0.81
N GLY A 352 21.10 -3.80 0.34
CA GLY A 352 19.76 -4.27 0.63
C GLY A 352 18.85 -3.19 1.21
N TYR A 353 17.66 -3.61 1.61
CA TYR A 353 16.68 -2.78 2.31
C TYR A 353 16.02 -3.57 3.44
N LEU A 354 15.44 -2.83 4.38
CA LEU A 354 14.59 -3.37 5.44
C LEU A 354 13.15 -2.92 5.18
N ALA A 355 12.19 -3.85 5.27
CA ALA A 355 10.77 -3.52 5.18
C ALA A 355 10.06 -3.85 6.50
N VAL A 356 9.31 -2.87 7.00
CA VAL A 356 8.36 -3.06 8.11
C VAL A 356 6.98 -3.27 7.52
N LEU A 357 6.39 -4.44 7.77
CA LEU A 357 5.12 -4.88 7.19
C LEU A 357 4.10 -5.04 8.31
N ALA A 358 3.24 -4.05 8.52
CA ALA A 358 2.36 -3.96 9.68
C ALA A 358 0.92 -4.37 9.34
N TYR A 359 0.50 -5.56 9.76
CA TYR A 359 -0.88 -6.03 9.71
C TYR A 359 -1.62 -5.56 10.96
N LEU A 360 -1.96 -4.28 10.99
CA LEU A 360 -2.61 -3.57 12.09
C LEU A 360 -3.66 -2.60 11.52
N ASP A 361 -4.37 -1.86 12.39
CA ASP A 361 -5.31 -0.81 11.99
C ASP A 361 -4.53 0.46 11.59
N PRO A 362 -4.53 0.89 10.31
CA PRO A 362 -3.75 2.05 9.87
C PRO A 362 -4.14 3.37 10.55
N VAL A 363 -5.38 3.47 11.06
CA VAL A 363 -5.87 4.67 11.74
C VAL A 363 -5.65 4.55 13.25
N GLY A 364 -6.12 3.45 13.85
CA GLY A 364 -6.02 3.22 15.29
C GLY A 364 -4.59 2.99 15.79
N ASP A 365 -3.74 2.39 14.95
CA ASP A 365 -2.35 2.05 15.25
C ASP A 365 -1.35 2.89 14.45
N ALA A 366 -1.77 4.07 13.97
CA ALA A 366 -0.94 5.02 13.22
C ALA A 366 0.47 5.27 13.79
N PRO A 367 0.72 5.26 15.13
CA PRO A 367 2.07 5.36 15.68
C PRO A 367 3.06 4.29 15.18
N ALA A 368 2.59 3.14 14.67
CA ALA A 368 3.45 2.11 14.10
C ALA A 368 4.27 2.61 12.90
N ALA A 369 3.76 3.58 12.12
CA ALA A 369 4.51 4.21 11.03
C ALA A 369 5.81 4.88 11.52
N GLY A 370 5.83 5.34 12.78
CA GLY A 370 7.01 5.90 13.44
C GLY A 370 8.16 4.91 13.65
N LEU A 371 7.94 3.60 13.47
CA LEU A 371 9.01 2.60 13.53
C LEU A 371 9.98 2.72 12.35
N ARG A 372 9.54 3.22 11.19
CA ARG A 372 10.38 3.40 9.99
C ARG A 372 11.58 4.33 10.24
N PRO A 373 11.41 5.59 10.68
CA PRO A 373 12.55 6.48 10.94
C PRO A 373 13.43 5.97 12.07
N LEU A 374 12.85 5.38 13.12
CA LEU A 374 13.60 4.79 14.23
C LEU A 374 14.50 3.63 13.77
N LEU A 375 13.99 2.74 12.90
CA LEU A 375 14.79 1.67 12.30
C LEU A 375 15.84 2.20 11.34
N ALA A 376 15.56 3.26 10.58
CA ALA A 376 16.55 3.88 9.70
C ALA A 376 17.73 4.45 10.53
N GLU A 377 17.45 5.16 11.63
CA GLU A 377 18.47 5.65 12.56
C GLU A 377 19.23 4.51 13.26
N ARG A 378 18.52 3.47 13.69
CA ARG A 378 19.14 2.27 14.27
C ARG A 378 20.06 1.60 13.25
N SER A 379 19.65 1.49 12.00
CA SER A 379 20.46 0.89 10.93
C SER A 379 21.79 1.62 10.72
N ALA A 380 21.78 2.95 10.80
CA ALA A 380 22.99 3.78 10.70
C ALA A 380 23.94 3.63 11.90
N ARG A 381 23.44 3.17 13.05
CA ARG A 381 24.26 2.86 14.24
C ARG A 381 24.82 1.44 14.19
N VAL A 382 24.06 0.49 13.67
CA VAL A 382 24.41 -0.94 13.63
C VAL A 382 25.30 -1.29 12.44
N ARG A 383 25.09 -0.64 11.29
CA ARG A 383 25.83 -0.92 10.05
C ARG A 383 26.72 0.26 9.64
N ARG A 384 27.77 -0.06 8.88
CA ARG A 384 28.66 0.96 8.27
C ARG A 384 27.96 1.81 7.21
N SER A 385 27.03 1.22 6.47
CA SER A 385 26.18 1.92 5.52
C SER A 385 24.74 1.90 6.04
N PRO A 386 24.06 3.06 6.11
CA PRO A 386 22.64 3.10 6.43
C PRO A 386 21.83 2.20 5.50
N VAL A 387 20.75 1.64 6.03
CA VAL A 387 19.83 0.78 5.28
C VAL A 387 18.59 1.59 4.91
N PRO A 388 18.17 1.59 3.64
CA PRO A 388 16.86 2.08 3.25
C PRO A 388 15.75 1.28 3.96
N VAL A 389 14.86 1.98 4.67
CA VAL A 389 13.76 1.36 5.42
C VAL A 389 12.42 1.77 4.84
N THR A 390 11.63 0.79 4.38
CA THR A 390 10.24 0.99 3.95
C THR A 390 9.27 0.61 5.06
N PHE A 391 8.05 1.13 4.97
CA PHE A 391 6.94 0.77 5.84
C PHE A 391 5.69 0.55 4.99
N GLY A 392 5.00 -0.56 5.22
CA GLY A 392 3.78 -0.91 4.49
C GLY A 392 2.70 -1.45 5.43
N TRP A 393 1.50 -0.91 5.32
CA TRP A 393 0.31 -1.46 5.97
C TRP A 393 -0.13 -2.74 5.24
N GLY A 394 -0.34 -3.81 5.98
CA GLY A 394 -0.85 -5.08 5.48
C GLY A 394 -2.36 -5.17 5.66
N PRO A 395 -3.09 -5.84 4.75
CA PRO A 395 -2.64 -6.48 3.52
C PRO A 395 -2.44 -5.56 2.32
N ARG A 396 -2.76 -4.26 2.37
CA ARG A 396 -2.70 -3.37 1.19
C ARG A 396 -1.37 -3.41 0.43
N TYR A 397 -0.24 -3.55 1.13
CA TYR A 397 1.07 -3.63 0.49
C TYR A 397 1.24 -4.87 -0.41
N LEU A 398 0.48 -5.95 -0.19
CA LEU A 398 0.55 -7.17 -1.01
C LEU A 398 0.18 -6.91 -2.48
N HIS A 399 -0.63 -5.87 -2.70
CA HIS A 399 -1.06 -5.37 -4.01
C HIS A 399 -0.18 -4.22 -4.52
N SER A 400 0.96 -3.98 -3.89
CA SER A 400 1.90 -2.94 -4.25
C SER A 400 3.36 -3.38 -4.08
N THR A 401 4.03 -2.96 -3.00
CA THR A 401 5.43 -3.28 -2.71
C THR A 401 5.67 -4.77 -2.49
N GLY A 402 4.62 -5.55 -2.15
CA GLY A 402 4.66 -7.01 -2.10
C GLY A 402 5.17 -7.63 -3.40
N GLN A 403 4.80 -7.10 -4.56
CA GLN A 403 5.34 -7.54 -5.85
C GLN A 403 6.86 -7.39 -5.90
N PHE A 404 7.40 -6.24 -5.48
CA PHE A 404 8.84 -6.04 -5.35
C PHE A 404 9.49 -6.92 -4.26
N HIS A 405 8.83 -7.09 -3.12
CA HIS A 405 9.32 -7.93 -2.02
C HIS A 405 9.40 -9.41 -2.37
N LYS A 406 8.76 -9.88 -3.44
CA LYS A 406 8.81 -11.28 -3.89
C LYS A 406 9.52 -11.44 -5.24
N GLY A 407 9.25 -10.55 -6.19
CA GLY A 407 9.74 -10.60 -7.57
C GLY A 407 10.93 -9.71 -7.88
N GLY A 408 11.21 -8.70 -7.05
CA GLY A 408 12.38 -7.83 -7.19
C GLY A 408 13.68 -8.51 -6.73
N PRO A 409 14.80 -7.76 -6.69
CA PRO A 409 16.10 -8.28 -6.27
C PRO A 409 16.05 -8.99 -4.91
N GLU A 410 16.94 -9.97 -4.71
CA GLU A 410 17.09 -10.72 -3.45
C GLU A 410 17.83 -9.90 -2.38
N SER A 411 17.29 -8.72 -2.08
CA SER A 411 17.98 -7.69 -1.29
C SER A 411 17.20 -7.21 -0.07
N GLY A 412 16.05 -7.83 0.24
CA GLY A 412 15.18 -7.43 1.35
C GLY A 412 15.35 -8.28 2.61
N ALA A 413 15.29 -7.64 3.77
CA ALA A 413 14.96 -8.26 5.06
C ALA A 413 13.65 -7.65 5.61
N PHE A 414 12.95 -8.39 6.46
CA PHE A 414 11.56 -8.07 6.81
C PHE A 414 11.28 -8.18 8.31
N VAL A 415 10.62 -7.16 8.84
CA VAL A 415 9.94 -7.19 10.15
C VAL A 415 8.45 -7.17 9.87
N VAL A 416 7.78 -8.30 10.11
CA VAL A 416 6.33 -8.41 9.98
C VAL A 416 5.69 -8.19 11.34
N ILE A 417 4.80 -7.21 11.48
CA ILE A 417 4.11 -6.92 12.72
C ILE A 417 2.67 -7.41 12.60
N THR A 418 2.23 -8.16 13.60
CA THR A 418 0.85 -8.64 13.77
C THR A 418 0.39 -8.34 15.18
N ALA A 419 -0.90 -8.33 15.45
CA ALA A 419 -1.42 -8.21 16.80
C ALA A 419 -2.59 -9.15 17.05
N GLU A 420 -2.84 -9.44 18.32
CA GLU A 420 -4.09 -10.06 18.74
C GLU A 420 -5.26 -9.14 18.36
N PRO A 421 -6.36 -9.67 17.79
CA PRO A 421 -7.55 -8.86 17.53
C PRO A 421 -8.29 -8.55 18.84
N ASP A 422 -8.62 -7.27 19.07
CA ASP A 422 -9.43 -6.86 20.23
C ASP A 422 -10.81 -7.55 20.23
N ALA A 423 -11.41 -7.62 19.04
CA ALA A 423 -12.66 -8.33 18.78
C ALA A 423 -12.74 -8.71 17.31
N ASP A 424 -12.90 -10.00 17.03
CA ASP A 424 -13.00 -10.52 15.67
C ASP A 424 -14.38 -10.22 15.03
N MET A 425 -14.49 -10.47 13.73
CA MET A 425 -15.70 -10.28 12.93
C MET A 425 -15.89 -11.43 11.95
N ALA A 426 -17.06 -12.08 11.99
CA ALA A 426 -17.43 -13.07 11.00
C ALA A 426 -17.60 -12.42 9.61
N VAL A 427 -17.30 -13.17 8.55
CA VAL A 427 -17.60 -12.77 7.17
C VAL A 427 -18.86 -13.51 6.71
N PRO A 428 -19.99 -12.81 6.45
CA PRO A 428 -21.26 -13.48 6.15
C PRO A 428 -21.19 -14.41 4.94
N GLY A 429 -21.58 -15.68 5.15
CA GLY A 429 -21.55 -16.70 4.10
C GLY A 429 -20.15 -17.21 3.73
N ARG A 430 -19.13 -16.93 4.55
CA ARG A 430 -17.79 -17.51 4.45
C ARG A 430 -17.47 -18.33 5.70
N PRO A 431 -16.61 -19.36 5.60
CA PRO A 431 -16.25 -20.22 6.73
C PRO A 431 -15.13 -19.65 7.62
N TYR A 432 -14.78 -18.37 7.45
CA TYR A 432 -13.69 -17.71 8.14
C TYR A 432 -14.09 -16.32 8.66
N THR A 433 -13.34 -15.83 9.64
CA THR A 433 -13.45 -14.45 10.16
C THR A 433 -12.45 -13.50 9.49
N LEU A 434 -12.57 -12.21 9.78
CA LEU A 434 -11.60 -11.20 9.33
C LEU A 434 -10.21 -11.41 9.94
N ALA A 435 -10.11 -11.75 11.23
CA ALA A 435 -8.80 -12.04 11.83
C ALA A 435 -8.16 -13.30 11.20
N GLU A 436 -8.96 -14.33 10.90
CA GLU A 436 -8.48 -15.53 10.21
C GLU A 436 -8.01 -15.22 8.77
N LEU A 437 -8.73 -14.37 8.03
CA LEU A 437 -8.32 -13.88 6.71
C LEU A 437 -6.99 -13.12 6.79
N GLN A 438 -6.89 -12.17 7.72
CA GLN A 438 -5.66 -11.37 7.90
C GLN A 438 -4.48 -12.26 8.27
N LEU A 439 -4.69 -13.23 9.17
CA LEU A 439 -3.66 -14.16 9.59
C LEU A 439 -3.24 -15.10 8.45
N ALA A 440 -4.18 -15.57 7.61
CA ALA A 440 -3.88 -16.34 6.42
C ALA A 440 -3.01 -15.54 5.43
N GLN A 441 -3.29 -14.25 5.24
CA GLN A 441 -2.46 -13.36 4.40
C GLN A 441 -1.04 -13.21 4.97
N VAL A 442 -0.91 -13.00 6.29
CA VAL A 442 0.40 -12.93 6.97
C VAL A 442 1.22 -14.18 6.71
N TYR A 443 0.66 -15.37 6.94
CA TYR A 443 1.39 -16.61 6.78
C TYR A 443 1.68 -16.94 5.32
N GLY A 444 0.77 -16.62 4.41
CA GLY A 444 0.99 -16.71 2.98
C GLY A 444 2.21 -15.89 2.55
N ASP A 445 2.29 -14.63 3.02
CA ASP A 445 3.40 -13.74 2.69
C ASP A 445 4.72 -14.15 3.34
N VAL A 446 4.72 -14.42 4.66
CA VAL A 446 5.90 -14.91 5.38
C VAL A 446 6.45 -16.19 4.75
N ARG A 447 5.57 -17.10 4.31
CA ARG A 447 5.98 -18.33 3.59
C ARG A 447 6.61 -18.00 2.24
N ALA A 448 6.03 -17.10 1.46
CA ALA A 448 6.55 -16.68 0.15
C ALA A 448 7.91 -15.97 0.26
N LEU A 449 8.13 -15.17 1.30
CA LEU A 449 9.41 -14.54 1.60
C LEU A 449 10.47 -15.57 2.02
N ARG A 450 10.11 -16.49 2.92
CA ARG A 450 11.02 -17.53 3.43
C ARG A 450 11.41 -18.57 2.40
N SER A 451 10.54 -18.91 1.45
CA SER A 451 10.86 -19.83 0.34
C SER A 451 11.92 -19.27 -0.59
N ARG A 452 12.07 -17.95 -0.61
CA ARG A 452 13.10 -17.18 -1.33
C ARG A 452 14.32 -16.85 -0.46
N SER A 453 14.47 -17.55 0.68
CA SER A 453 15.57 -17.35 1.63
C SER A 453 15.72 -15.93 2.17
N ARG A 454 14.67 -15.10 2.12
CA ARG A 454 14.70 -13.74 2.66
C ARG A 454 14.67 -13.77 4.20
N PRO A 455 15.48 -12.98 4.91
CA PRO A 455 15.40 -12.87 6.37
C PRO A 455 14.05 -12.27 6.79
N VAL A 456 13.30 -12.99 7.64
CA VAL A 456 12.00 -12.53 8.14
C VAL A 456 11.89 -12.82 9.62
N VAL A 457 11.58 -11.78 10.39
CA VAL A 457 11.11 -11.88 11.77
C VAL A 457 9.67 -11.40 11.82
N ARG A 458 8.79 -12.21 12.42
CA ARG A 458 7.45 -11.81 12.78
C ARG A 458 7.43 -11.41 14.24
N VAL A 459 6.98 -10.20 14.51
CA VAL A 459 6.69 -9.69 15.84
C VAL A 459 5.17 -9.71 16.03
N HIS A 460 4.71 -10.36 17.07
CA HIS A 460 3.29 -10.46 17.41
C HIS A 460 3.03 -9.70 18.71
N LEU A 461 2.09 -8.75 18.66
CA LEU A 461 1.73 -7.90 19.78
C LEU A 461 0.52 -8.50 20.48
N THR A 462 0.68 -8.96 21.72
CA THR A 462 -0.45 -9.45 22.52
C THR A 462 -1.32 -8.29 23.05
N ASP A 463 -0.73 -7.10 23.12
CA ASP A 463 -1.41 -5.82 23.30
C ASP A 463 -0.81 -4.82 22.30
N ARG A 464 -1.65 -4.19 21.48
CA ARG A 464 -1.22 -3.30 20.39
C ARG A 464 -0.44 -2.09 20.92
N GLY A 465 -0.99 -1.41 21.93
CA GLY A 465 -0.44 -0.15 22.45
C GLY A 465 0.86 -0.37 23.21
N GLU A 466 0.87 -1.34 24.13
CA GLU A 466 2.08 -1.71 24.87
C GLU A 466 3.15 -2.24 23.91
N GLY A 467 2.78 -3.16 23.01
CA GLY A 467 3.71 -3.77 22.06
C GLY A 467 4.39 -2.76 21.13
N LEU A 468 3.64 -1.81 20.56
CA LEU A 468 4.22 -0.72 19.76
C LEU A 468 5.14 0.18 20.60
N GLY A 469 4.76 0.49 21.84
CA GLY A 469 5.59 1.24 22.77
C GLY A 469 6.92 0.54 23.09
N ARG A 470 6.90 -0.79 23.26
CA ARG A 470 8.11 -1.60 23.46
C ARG A 470 9.01 -1.61 22.24
N LEU A 471 8.45 -1.79 21.05
CA LEU A 471 9.21 -1.74 19.79
C LEU A 471 9.89 -0.39 19.60
N ALA A 472 9.16 0.72 19.81
CA ALA A 472 9.73 2.06 19.71
C ALA A 472 10.88 2.25 20.72
N LYS A 473 10.70 1.84 21.97
CA LYS A 473 11.73 1.91 23.02
C LYS A 473 12.96 1.06 22.71
N ALA A 474 12.81 -0.10 22.08
CA ALA A 474 13.92 -0.96 21.71
C ALA A 474 14.77 -0.38 20.56
N LEU A 475 14.21 0.56 19.78
CA LEU A 475 14.88 1.22 18.66
C LEU A 475 15.57 2.52 19.02
N THR A 476 15.13 3.22 20.07
CA THR A 476 15.77 4.44 20.57
C THR A 476 17.01 4.11 21.36
#